data_AF-A0A368H1S8-F1
#
_entry.id   AF-A0A368H1S8-F1
#
_cell.length_a   1.000
_cell.length_b   1.000
_cell.length_c   1.000
_cell.angle_alpha   90.00
_cell.angle_beta   90.00
_cell.angle_gamma   90.00
#
_symmetry.space_group_name_H-M   'P 1'
#
loop_
_entity.id
_entity.type
_entity.pdbx_description
1 polymer ?
#
loop_
_entity_poly.entity_id
_entity_poly.type
_entity_poly.pdbx_seq_one_letter_code
_entity_poly.pdbx_strand_id
1 'polypeptide(L)'
;TDILGKGVKKRSVSPAQIHEQEVVCRANGTNVEMPVLCLQLILGNYFTYEQLGQLRAVHPHWDEICGQLLNSGYYRLLERSDQLLMALQRKLPADPSLHLPTSILTNIQVHILNSVDVMRAVLDEGVCCFPYGVILDKTNALLDQVEFMLKGGDQDKVKWEPVALLAKKAALHYRTYLERTMEERLGEGLRLKAAQRIIRLDSFLVESTVSKLEKDANKARDELKWELEQLQHQNAQLRKDNRQLKLDHMRLESRVEVLEQKFKTLARLLS
;
A
#
# COMPACT_ATOMS: atom_id res chain seq x y z
N THR A 1 6.23 -49.30 15.12
CA THR A 1 4.93 -48.61 15.28
C THR A 1 5.22 -47.27 15.90
N ASP A 2 5.39 -46.25 15.06
CA ASP A 2 5.47 -44.85 15.50
C ASP A 2 4.85 -43.99 14.41
N ILE A 3 3.71 -43.38 14.74
CA ILE A 3 2.98 -42.43 13.91
C ILE A 3 3.24 -41.06 14.55
N LEU A 4 3.96 -40.18 13.86
CA LEU A 4 4.21 -38.81 14.30
C LEU A 4 4.01 -37.84 13.13
N GLY A 5 3.16 -36.84 13.36
CA GLY A 5 3.22 -35.56 12.66
C GLY A 5 2.10 -35.26 11.66
N LYS A 6 0.83 -35.19 12.09
CA LYS A 6 -0.18 -34.42 11.35
C LYS A 6 0.05 -32.92 11.61
N GLY A 7 0.50 -32.21 10.58
CA GLY A 7 0.66 -30.76 10.58
C GLY A 7 -0.67 -30.03 10.77
N VAL A 8 -0.78 -29.30 11.86
CA VAL A 8 -1.89 -28.36 12.12
C VAL A 8 -1.61 -27.07 11.36
N LYS A 9 -2.38 -26.82 10.29
CA LYS A 9 -2.42 -25.52 9.60
C LYS A 9 -3.02 -24.47 10.56
N LYS A 10 -2.18 -23.66 11.19
CA LYS A 10 -2.61 -22.42 11.85
C LYS A 10 -3.12 -21.47 10.76
N ARG A 11 -4.42 -21.17 10.77
CA ARG A 11 -5.00 -20.08 9.98
C ARG A 11 -4.48 -18.77 10.57
N SER A 12 -3.62 -18.09 9.82
CA SER A 12 -3.19 -16.72 10.10
C SER A 12 -4.38 -15.79 9.91
N VAL A 13 -5.07 -15.45 11.00
CA VAL A 13 -5.99 -14.32 11.02
C VAL A 13 -5.11 -13.08 11.11
N SER A 14 -4.90 -12.43 9.97
CA SER A 14 -4.27 -11.11 9.96
C SER A 14 -5.27 -10.11 10.54
N PRO A 15 -4.86 -9.17 11.41
CA PRO A 15 -5.74 -8.10 11.83
C PRO A 15 -6.13 -7.29 10.58
N ALA A 16 -7.42 -7.02 10.42
CA ALA A 16 -7.90 -6.10 9.40
C ALA A 16 -7.20 -4.75 9.63
N GLN A 17 -6.31 -4.36 8.71
CA GLN A 17 -5.78 -3.01 8.68
C GLN A 17 -6.94 -2.10 8.33
N ILE A 18 -7.48 -1.39 9.33
CA ILE A 18 -8.39 -0.28 9.11
C ILE A 18 -7.58 0.74 8.31
N HIS A 19 -7.87 0.85 7.02
CA HIS A 19 -7.25 1.84 6.17
C HIS A 19 -7.87 3.18 6.55
N GLU A 20 -7.29 3.87 7.53
CA GLU A 20 -7.57 5.29 7.77
C GLU A 20 -7.01 6.06 6.57
N GLN A 21 -7.84 6.18 5.53
CA GLN A 21 -7.54 7.01 4.38
C GLN A 21 -7.63 8.46 4.85
N GLU A 22 -6.48 9.15 4.90
CA GLU A 22 -6.42 10.58 5.13
C GLU A 22 -7.26 11.29 4.06
N VAL A 23 -8.35 11.93 4.47
CA VAL A 23 -9.24 12.68 3.60
C VAL A 23 -8.51 13.95 3.16
N VAL A 24 -7.82 13.90 2.01
CA VAL A 24 -7.20 15.08 1.41
C VAL A 24 -8.23 15.77 0.52
N CYS A 25 -8.85 16.83 1.05
CA CYS A 25 -9.68 17.73 0.28
C CYS A 25 -8.86 18.39 -0.83
N ARG A 26 -9.20 18.11 -2.10
CA ARG A 26 -8.81 18.96 -3.24
C ARG A 26 -10.04 19.72 -3.71
N ALA A 27 -10.41 20.78 -2.98
CA ALA A 27 -11.38 21.75 -3.44
C ALA A 27 -10.68 23.10 -3.67
N ASN A 28 -10.87 23.62 -4.88
CA ASN A 28 -10.32 24.88 -5.32
C ASN A 28 -11.01 26.04 -4.57
N GLY A 29 -10.30 26.66 -3.62
CA GLY A 29 -10.28 28.13 -3.51
C GLY A 29 -11.42 28.88 -2.80
N THR A 30 -12.01 28.39 -1.71
CA THR A 30 -12.84 29.26 -0.84
C THR A 30 -12.55 29.09 0.66
N ASN A 31 -12.26 30.22 1.31
CA ASN A 31 -11.53 30.41 2.58
C ASN A 31 -12.28 30.10 3.90
N VAL A 32 -13.28 29.22 3.94
CA VAL A 32 -13.85 28.75 5.22
C VAL A 32 -14.28 27.29 5.08
N GLU A 33 -13.31 26.37 5.07
CA GLU A 33 -13.61 24.93 5.15
C GLU A 33 -13.63 24.51 6.62
N MET A 34 -14.79 24.02 7.09
CA MET A 34 -14.88 23.34 8.38
C MET A 34 -13.92 22.14 8.34
N PRO A 35 -12.99 22.00 9.30
CA PRO A 35 -12.05 20.88 9.30
C PRO A 35 -12.81 19.55 9.27
N VAL A 36 -12.42 18.64 8.38
CA VAL A 36 -13.02 17.30 8.25
C VAL A 36 -13.05 16.58 9.60
N LEU A 37 -12.03 16.78 10.43
CA LEU A 37 -11.96 16.26 11.79
C LEU A 37 -13.10 16.76 12.69
N CYS A 38 -13.44 18.05 12.61
CA CYS A 38 -14.56 18.61 13.38
C CYS A 38 -15.90 18.03 12.91
N LEU A 39 -16.08 17.89 11.60
CA LEU A 39 -17.27 17.23 11.03
C LEU A 39 -17.37 15.76 11.45
N GLN A 40 -16.27 15.00 11.38
CA GLN A 40 -16.22 13.61 11.84
C GLN A 40 -16.55 13.49 13.34
N LEU A 41 -16.04 14.40 14.18
CA LEU A 41 -16.35 14.41 15.62
C LEU A 41 -17.82 14.76 15.88
N ILE A 42 -18.40 15.71 15.14
CA ILE A 42 -19.81 16.06 15.31
C ILE A 42 -20.70 14.90 14.84
N LEU A 43 -20.46 14.40 13.63
CA LEU A 43 -21.23 13.31 13.04
C LEU A 43 -21.11 12.02 13.86
N GLY A 44 -19.91 11.68 14.33
CA GLY A 44 -19.67 10.46 15.09
C GLY A 44 -20.22 10.47 16.51
N ASN A 45 -20.32 11.63 17.17
CA ASN A 45 -20.73 11.71 18.58
C ASN A 45 -22.21 12.09 18.78
N TYR A 46 -22.82 12.80 17.84
CA TYR A 46 -24.17 13.34 18.02
C TYR A 46 -25.25 12.67 17.15
N PHE A 47 -24.87 11.82 16.20
CA PHE A 47 -25.82 11.15 15.31
C PHE A 47 -25.77 9.64 15.49
N THR A 48 -26.92 8.99 15.34
CA THR A 48 -27.00 7.53 15.31
C THR A 48 -26.53 6.98 13.96
N TYR A 49 -26.18 5.70 13.89
CA TYR A 49 -25.77 5.10 12.62
C TYR A 49 -26.90 5.12 11.58
N GLU A 50 -28.17 5.00 11.99
CA GLU A 50 -29.33 5.21 11.11
C GLU A 50 -29.34 6.61 10.48
N GLN A 51 -29.14 7.65 11.29
CA GLN A 51 -29.10 9.02 10.81
C GLN A 51 -27.90 9.27 9.90
N LEU A 52 -26.73 8.72 10.24
CA LEU A 52 -25.55 8.76 9.36
C LEU A 52 -25.85 8.14 8.00
N GLY A 53 -26.59 7.03 7.96
CA GLY A 53 -27.04 6.41 6.71
C GLY A 53 -27.90 7.33 5.85
N GLN A 54 -28.77 8.14 6.46
CA GLN A 54 -29.63 9.09 5.75
C GLN A 54 -28.86 10.32 5.25
N LEU A 55 -27.92 10.82 6.07
CA LEU A 55 -27.11 12.01 5.77
C LEU A 55 -26.18 11.82 4.56
N ARG A 56 -25.90 10.58 4.17
CA ARG A 56 -25.14 10.26 2.95
C ARG A 56 -25.78 10.80 1.66
N ALA A 57 -27.12 10.92 1.63
CA ALA A 57 -27.83 11.41 0.45
C ALA A 57 -27.69 12.93 0.25
N VAL A 58 -27.15 13.67 1.22
CA VAL A 58 -27.13 15.14 1.22
C VAL A 58 -26.06 15.69 0.29
N HIS A 59 -24.84 15.15 0.33
CA HIS A 59 -23.70 15.66 -0.44
C HIS A 59 -22.61 14.60 -0.59
N PRO A 60 -21.84 14.54 -1.71
CA PRO A 60 -20.77 13.54 -1.89
C PRO A 60 -19.72 13.52 -0.77
N HIS A 61 -19.37 14.69 -0.23
CA HIS A 61 -18.44 14.78 0.91
C HIS A 61 -19.04 14.17 2.21
N TRP A 62 -20.35 14.31 2.41
CA TRP A 62 -21.04 13.69 3.54
C TRP A 62 -21.21 12.19 3.30
N ASP A 63 -21.43 11.75 2.05
CA ASP A 63 -21.45 10.34 1.69
C ASP A 63 -20.15 9.63 2.07
N GLU A 64 -19.01 10.23 1.75
CA GLU A 64 -17.69 9.69 2.09
C GLU A 64 -17.47 9.62 3.61
N ILE A 65 -17.68 10.72 4.34
CA ILE A 65 -17.46 10.77 5.80
C ILE A 65 -18.41 9.82 6.53
N CYS A 66 -19.71 9.90 6.25
CA CYS A 66 -20.70 9.04 6.89
C CYS A 66 -20.48 7.57 6.51
N GLY A 67 -20.06 7.28 5.28
CA GLY A 67 -19.70 5.94 4.82
C GLY A 67 -18.52 5.36 5.62
N GLN A 68 -17.45 6.14 5.82
CA GLN A 68 -16.32 5.75 6.66
C GLN A 68 -16.75 5.51 8.12
N LEU A 69 -17.58 6.40 8.68
CA LEU A 69 -18.09 6.25 10.04
C LEU A 69 -18.93 4.97 10.21
N LEU A 70 -19.79 4.65 9.23
CA LEU A 70 -20.58 3.40 9.23
C LEU A 70 -19.70 2.16 9.16
N ASN A 71 -18.66 2.16 8.31
CA ASN A 71 -17.70 1.06 8.22
C ASN A 71 -16.95 0.90 9.54
N SER A 72 -16.43 2.00 10.09
CA SER A 72 -15.75 1.98 11.39
C SER A 72 -16.65 1.47 12.51
N GLY A 73 -17.96 1.81 12.47
CA GLY A 73 -18.95 1.35 13.43
C GLY A 73 -19.20 -0.14 13.31
N TYR A 74 -19.28 -0.67 12.09
CA TYR A 74 -19.40 -2.11 11.84
C TYR A 74 -18.21 -2.89 12.40
N TYR A 75 -16.97 -2.48 12.09
CA TYR A 75 -15.78 -3.20 12.60
C TYR A 75 -15.63 -3.07 14.12
N ARG A 76 -15.91 -1.88 14.70
CA ARG A 76 -15.92 -1.70 16.16
C ARG A 76 -16.96 -2.58 16.83
N LEU A 77 -18.13 -2.74 16.23
CA LEU A 77 -19.18 -3.62 16.75
C LEU A 77 -18.74 -5.09 16.76
N LEU A 78 -18.08 -5.56 15.70
CA LEU A 78 -17.52 -6.92 15.64
C LEU A 78 -16.47 -7.14 16.72
N GLU A 79 -15.51 -6.23 16.84
CA GLU A 79 -14.46 -6.32 17.84
C GLU A 79 -15.03 -6.32 19.27
N ARG A 80 -15.99 -5.43 19.54
CA ARG A 80 -16.68 -5.36 20.83
C ARG A 80 -17.42 -6.66 21.17
N SER A 81 -18.12 -7.25 20.19
CA SER A 81 -18.82 -8.53 20.36
C SER A 81 -17.84 -9.65 20.73
N ASP A 82 -16.71 -9.75 20.02
CA ASP A 82 -15.67 -10.76 20.29
C ASP A 82 -15.03 -10.59 21.67
N GLN A 83 -14.72 -9.35 22.06
CA GLN A 83 -14.17 -9.04 23.38
C GLN A 83 -15.14 -9.43 24.52
N LEU A 84 -16.42 -9.12 24.38
CA LEU A 84 -17.46 -9.51 25.34
C LEU A 84 -17.61 -11.03 25.42
N LEU A 85 -17.57 -11.73 24.29
CA LEU A 85 -17.66 -13.19 24.25
C LEU A 85 -16.48 -13.84 24.95
N MET A 86 -15.26 -13.36 24.69
CA MET A 86 -14.07 -13.83 25.39
C MET A 86 -14.13 -13.57 26.90
N ALA A 87 -14.71 -12.44 27.33
CA ALA A 87 -14.86 -12.11 28.74
C ALA A 87 -15.88 -13.01 29.45
N LEU A 88 -17.04 -13.25 28.81
CA LEU A 88 -18.08 -14.15 29.30
C LEU A 88 -17.56 -15.59 29.40
N GLN A 89 -16.93 -16.11 28.35
CA GLN A 89 -16.39 -17.47 28.34
C GLN A 89 -15.33 -17.72 29.43
N ARG A 90 -14.51 -16.70 29.75
CA ARG A 90 -13.51 -16.80 30.83
C ARG A 90 -14.15 -16.87 32.22
N LYS A 91 -15.26 -16.16 32.45
CA LYS A 91 -15.94 -16.12 33.76
C LYS A 91 -16.98 -17.22 33.93
N LEU A 92 -17.47 -17.80 32.84
CA LEU A 92 -18.53 -18.81 32.85
C LEU A 92 -18.28 -20.02 33.78
N PRO A 93 -17.06 -20.59 33.88
CA PRO A 93 -16.82 -21.71 34.79
C PRO A 93 -16.97 -21.34 36.28
N ALA A 94 -16.75 -20.06 36.62
CA ALA A 94 -16.81 -19.56 37.99
C ALA A 94 -18.20 -19.02 38.37
N ASP A 95 -19.00 -18.61 37.39
CA ASP A 95 -20.33 -18.03 37.61
C ASP A 95 -21.37 -18.60 36.62
N PRO A 96 -22.18 -19.58 37.07
CA PRO A 96 -23.24 -20.17 36.26
C PRO A 96 -24.35 -19.20 35.85
N SER A 97 -24.51 -18.06 36.54
CA SER A 97 -25.53 -17.06 36.15
C SER A 97 -25.23 -16.44 34.77
N LEU A 98 -23.97 -16.50 34.32
CA LEU A 98 -23.52 -15.99 33.03
C LEU A 98 -23.88 -16.88 31.83
N HIS A 99 -24.53 -18.02 32.04
CA HIS A 99 -25.01 -18.88 30.93
C HIS A 99 -26.02 -18.15 30.04
N LEU A 100 -26.95 -17.40 30.63
CA LEU A 100 -27.96 -16.63 29.88
C LEU A 100 -27.33 -15.53 28.99
N PRO A 101 -26.50 -14.60 29.50
CA PRO A 101 -25.87 -13.58 28.66
C PRO A 101 -24.93 -14.18 27.60
N THR A 102 -24.26 -15.30 27.91
CA THR A 102 -23.44 -16.03 26.92
C THR A 102 -24.28 -16.59 25.78
N SER A 103 -25.45 -17.16 26.09
CA SER A 103 -26.40 -17.67 25.09
C SER A 103 -26.95 -16.53 24.22
N ILE A 104 -27.36 -15.41 24.82
CA ILE A 104 -27.82 -14.22 24.10
C ILE A 104 -26.74 -13.69 23.15
N LEU A 105 -25.50 -13.52 23.63
CA LEU A 105 -24.41 -13.03 22.79
C LEU A 105 -24.09 -13.99 21.63
N THR A 106 -24.15 -15.29 21.89
CA THR A 106 -23.99 -16.30 20.83
C THR A 106 -25.09 -16.16 19.77
N ASN A 107 -26.34 -15.94 20.18
CA ASN A 107 -27.45 -15.70 19.24
C ASN A 107 -27.29 -14.39 18.46
N ILE A 108 -26.77 -13.33 19.08
CA ILE A 108 -26.43 -12.08 18.40
C ILE A 108 -25.38 -12.35 17.31
N GLN A 109 -24.31 -13.06 17.64
CA GLN A 109 -23.25 -13.40 16.67
C GLN A 109 -23.81 -14.20 15.50
N VAL A 110 -24.54 -15.28 15.78
CA VAL A 110 -25.02 -16.22 14.77
C VAL A 110 -26.12 -15.64 13.90
N HIS A 111 -27.07 -14.90 14.48
CA HIS A 111 -28.28 -14.50 13.77
C HIS A 111 -28.27 -13.05 13.28
N ILE A 112 -27.46 -12.18 13.89
CA ILE A 112 -27.36 -10.78 13.49
C ILE A 112 -26.06 -10.56 12.71
N LEU A 113 -24.91 -10.73 13.36
CA LEU A 113 -23.61 -10.37 12.78
C LEU A 113 -23.26 -11.23 11.57
N ASN A 114 -23.38 -12.56 11.69
CA ASN A 114 -23.13 -13.47 10.56
C ASN A 114 -24.10 -13.26 9.38
N SER A 115 -25.31 -12.76 9.63
CA SER A 115 -26.28 -12.48 8.55
C SER A 115 -25.81 -11.31 7.69
N VAL A 116 -25.20 -10.29 8.29
CA VAL A 116 -24.69 -9.12 7.57
C VAL A 116 -23.25 -9.28 7.08
N ASP A 117 -22.52 -10.30 7.56
CA ASP A 117 -21.13 -10.60 7.18
C ASP A 117 -20.97 -11.00 5.70
N VAL A 118 -22.07 -11.33 5.00
CA VAL A 118 -22.08 -11.52 3.53
C VAL A 118 -21.53 -10.31 2.76
N MET A 119 -21.59 -9.12 3.36
CA MET A 119 -21.08 -7.88 2.77
C MET A 119 -19.61 -7.63 3.08
N ARG A 120 -18.98 -8.42 3.95
CA ARG A 120 -17.64 -8.12 4.46
C ARG A 120 -16.60 -7.94 3.35
N ALA A 121 -16.60 -8.81 2.35
CA ALA A 121 -15.65 -8.74 1.25
C ALA A 121 -15.72 -7.40 0.48
N VAL A 122 -16.93 -6.86 0.29
CA VAL A 122 -17.12 -5.62 -0.47
C VAL A 122 -16.83 -4.38 0.39
N LEU A 123 -16.99 -4.49 1.72
CA LEU A 123 -16.59 -3.46 2.68
C LEU A 123 -15.06 -3.39 2.83
N ASP A 124 -14.40 -4.55 2.97
CA ASP A 124 -12.94 -4.65 3.13
C ASP A 124 -12.19 -4.07 1.92
N GLU A 125 -12.74 -4.26 0.71
CA GLU A 125 -12.17 -3.73 -0.53
C GLU A 125 -12.58 -2.26 -0.81
N GLY A 126 -13.42 -1.66 0.04
CA GLY A 126 -13.87 -0.27 -0.10
C GLY A 126 -14.82 -0.04 -1.28
N VAL A 127 -15.49 -1.09 -1.77
CA VAL A 127 -16.43 -1.01 -2.90
C VAL A 127 -17.72 -0.29 -2.49
N CYS A 128 -18.16 -0.52 -1.27
CA CYS A 128 -19.28 0.18 -0.66
C CYS A 128 -19.03 0.37 0.85
N CYS A 129 -19.89 1.15 1.49
CA CYS A 129 -19.95 1.21 2.94
C CYS A 129 -21.20 0.51 3.47
N PHE A 130 -21.19 0.22 4.77
CA PHE A 130 -22.24 -0.54 5.44
C PHE A 130 -23.59 0.20 5.37
N PRO A 131 -24.60 -0.32 4.67
CA PRO A 131 -25.80 0.45 4.35
C PRO A 131 -26.88 0.42 5.45
N TYR A 132 -26.76 -0.49 6.43
CA TYR A 132 -27.84 -0.78 7.37
C TYR A 132 -27.59 -0.21 8.78
N GLY A 133 -27.42 1.11 8.90
CA GLY A 133 -27.10 1.79 10.17
C GLY A 133 -28.00 1.41 11.36
N VAL A 134 -29.30 1.22 11.11
CA VAL A 134 -30.29 0.76 12.13
C VAL A 134 -29.86 -0.54 12.84
N ILE A 135 -29.22 -1.45 12.10
CA ILE A 135 -28.74 -2.71 12.67
C ILE A 135 -27.59 -2.42 13.65
N LEU A 136 -26.66 -1.52 13.28
CA LEU A 136 -25.55 -1.14 14.17
C LEU A 136 -26.06 -0.50 15.47
N ASP A 137 -27.02 0.41 15.38
CA ASP A 137 -27.61 1.07 16.56
C ASP A 137 -28.27 0.04 17.49
N LYS A 138 -29.14 -0.81 16.92
CA LYS A 138 -29.89 -1.81 17.70
C LYS A 138 -28.99 -2.90 18.27
N THR A 139 -27.96 -3.33 17.54
CA THR A 139 -27.02 -4.33 18.03
C THR A 139 -26.13 -3.76 19.13
N ASN A 140 -25.66 -2.51 19.03
CA ASN A 140 -24.93 -1.88 20.14
C ASN A 140 -25.78 -1.82 21.41
N ALA A 141 -27.06 -1.44 21.31
CA ALA A 141 -27.96 -1.45 22.45
C ALA A 141 -28.16 -2.85 23.08
N LEU A 142 -28.12 -3.92 22.27
CA LEU A 142 -28.14 -5.30 22.77
C LEU A 142 -26.82 -5.66 23.46
N LEU A 143 -25.68 -5.23 22.91
CA LEU A 143 -24.37 -5.46 23.55
C LEU A 143 -24.24 -4.71 24.89
N ASP A 144 -24.81 -3.50 25.00
CA ASP A 144 -24.86 -2.75 26.26
C ASP A 144 -25.62 -3.53 27.34
N GLN A 145 -26.73 -4.18 26.96
CA GLN A 145 -27.52 -5.04 27.86
C GLN A 145 -26.72 -6.27 28.31
N VAL A 146 -26.05 -6.94 27.37
CA VAL A 146 -25.19 -8.10 27.68
C VAL A 146 -24.03 -7.68 28.60
N GLU A 147 -23.42 -6.52 28.37
CA GLU A 147 -22.35 -5.99 29.21
C GLU A 147 -22.84 -5.63 30.62
N PHE A 148 -24.06 -5.10 30.75
CA PHE A 148 -24.70 -4.87 32.05
C PHE A 148 -24.90 -6.18 32.83
N MET A 149 -25.37 -7.24 32.16
CA MET A 149 -25.50 -8.57 32.77
C MET A 149 -24.14 -9.14 33.21
N LEU A 150 -23.08 -8.94 32.42
CA LEU A 150 -21.71 -9.34 32.78
C LEU A 150 -21.17 -8.64 34.04
N LYS A 151 -21.68 -7.44 34.36
CA LYS A 151 -21.31 -6.66 35.56
C LYS A 151 -22.18 -6.99 36.78
N GLY A 152 -23.07 -7.98 36.69
CA GLY A 152 -23.94 -8.42 37.79
C GLY A 152 -25.31 -7.73 37.83
N GLY A 153 -25.70 -7.05 36.74
CA GLY A 153 -27.05 -6.52 36.61
C GLY A 153 -28.05 -7.62 36.25
N ASP A 154 -29.21 -7.61 36.89
CA ASP A 154 -30.26 -8.60 36.63
C ASP A 154 -31.19 -8.11 35.52
N GLN A 155 -31.19 -8.81 34.39
CA GLN A 155 -31.99 -8.44 33.21
C GLN A 155 -32.58 -9.68 32.56
N ASP A 156 -33.84 -9.96 32.89
CA ASP A 156 -34.49 -11.24 32.53
C ASP A 156 -34.86 -11.40 31.05
N LYS A 157 -34.92 -10.32 30.26
CA LYS A 157 -35.45 -10.38 28.87
C LYS A 157 -34.73 -9.44 27.90
N VAL A 158 -33.63 -9.91 27.33
CA VAL A 158 -33.01 -9.30 26.15
C VAL A 158 -33.67 -9.85 24.88
N LYS A 159 -34.38 -8.98 24.13
CA LYS A 159 -35.11 -9.35 22.91
C LYS A 159 -34.24 -9.14 21.67
N TRP A 160 -33.47 -10.15 21.28
CA TRP A 160 -32.57 -10.09 20.12
C TRP A 160 -33.25 -10.50 18.80
N GLU A 161 -34.37 -11.21 18.86
CA GLU A 161 -35.07 -11.77 17.70
C GLU A 161 -35.57 -10.71 16.70
N PRO A 162 -36.11 -9.54 17.11
CA PRO A 162 -36.51 -8.51 16.16
C PRO A 162 -35.33 -7.95 15.36
N VAL A 163 -34.15 -7.84 15.98
CA VAL A 163 -32.92 -7.37 15.31
C VAL A 163 -32.39 -8.45 14.36
N ALA A 164 -32.47 -9.72 14.76
CA ALA A 164 -32.15 -10.84 13.87
C ALA A 164 -33.05 -10.87 12.63
N LEU A 165 -34.34 -10.55 12.75
CA LEU A 165 -35.23 -10.46 11.59
C LEU A 165 -34.82 -9.32 10.65
N LEU A 166 -34.42 -8.16 11.18
CA LEU A 166 -33.89 -7.05 10.38
C LEU A 166 -32.60 -7.45 9.66
N ALA A 167 -31.67 -8.12 10.34
CA ALA A 167 -30.43 -8.60 9.75
C ALA A 167 -30.67 -9.62 8.62
N LYS A 168 -31.64 -10.54 8.80
CA LYS A 168 -32.06 -11.45 7.73
C LYS A 168 -32.65 -10.71 6.53
N LYS A 169 -33.49 -9.70 6.75
CA LYS A 169 -34.04 -8.87 5.66
C LYS A 169 -32.93 -8.10 4.93
N ALA A 170 -31.96 -7.58 5.66
CA ALA A 170 -30.79 -6.90 5.10
C ALA A 170 -29.91 -7.84 4.27
N ALA A 171 -29.66 -9.06 4.76
CA ALA A 171 -28.93 -10.09 4.02
C ALA A 171 -29.66 -10.47 2.73
N LEU A 172 -30.99 -10.64 2.79
CA LEU A 172 -31.82 -10.94 1.63
C LEU A 172 -31.76 -9.79 0.61
N HIS A 173 -31.97 -8.54 1.05
CA HIS A 173 -31.89 -7.36 0.20
C HIS A 173 -30.52 -7.25 -0.51
N TYR A 174 -29.43 -7.51 0.21
CA TYR A 174 -28.10 -7.53 -0.38
C TYR A 174 -27.99 -8.58 -1.48
N ARG A 175 -28.37 -9.83 -1.21
CA ARG A 175 -28.30 -10.91 -2.19
C ARG A 175 -29.17 -10.67 -3.42
N THR A 176 -30.38 -10.14 -3.23
CA THR A 176 -31.33 -9.98 -4.34
C THR A 176 -31.04 -8.78 -5.23
N TYR A 177 -30.54 -7.67 -4.66
CA TYR A 177 -30.43 -6.40 -5.39
C TYR A 177 -29.02 -5.87 -5.56
N LEU A 178 -28.10 -6.20 -4.63
CA LEU A 178 -26.78 -5.56 -4.60
C LEU A 178 -25.65 -6.52 -5.00
N GLU A 179 -25.75 -7.81 -4.68
CA GLU A 179 -24.67 -8.80 -4.81
C GLU A 179 -24.01 -8.77 -6.18
N ARG A 180 -24.80 -8.89 -7.26
CA ARG A 180 -24.27 -8.84 -8.63
C ARG A 180 -23.51 -7.54 -8.95
N THR A 181 -24.09 -6.40 -8.62
CA THR A 181 -23.46 -5.10 -8.88
C THR A 181 -22.19 -4.93 -8.06
N MET A 182 -22.17 -5.43 -6.83
CA MET A 182 -21.00 -5.35 -5.97
C MET A 182 -19.89 -6.30 -6.42
N GLU A 183 -20.21 -7.50 -6.90
CA GLU A 183 -19.24 -8.44 -7.49
C GLU A 183 -18.60 -7.88 -8.77
N GLU A 184 -19.40 -7.26 -9.64
CA GLU A 184 -18.90 -6.60 -10.85
C GLU A 184 -17.89 -5.50 -10.49
N ARG A 185 -18.22 -4.63 -9.52
CA ARG A 185 -17.32 -3.57 -9.04
C ARG A 185 -16.09 -4.10 -8.30
N LEU A 186 -16.23 -5.18 -7.53
CA LEU A 186 -15.13 -5.85 -6.85
C LEU A 186 -14.12 -6.39 -7.88
N GLY A 187 -14.62 -7.02 -8.94
CA GLY A 187 -13.80 -7.51 -10.05
C GLY A 187 -13.04 -6.39 -10.77
N GLU A 188 -13.67 -5.24 -10.99
CA GLU A 188 -13.01 -4.06 -11.54
C GLU A 188 -11.90 -3.53 -10.62
N GLY A 189 -12.17 -3.41 -9.32
CA GLY A 189 -11.18 -2.96 -8.33
C GLY A 189 -9.95 -3.85 -8.28
N LEU A 190 -10.14 -5.17 -8.31
CA LEU A 190 -9.04 -6.15 -8.35
C LEU A 190 -8.21 -6.03 -9.63
N ARG A 191 -8.86 -5.85 -10.79
CA ARG A 191 -8.17 -5.62 -12.07
C ARG A 191 -7.36 -4.33 -12.06
N LEU A 192 -7.91 -3.25 -11.51
CA LEU A 192 -7.22 -1.97 -11.34
C LEU A 192 -5.98 -2.09 -10.45
N LYS A 193 -6.08 -2.74 -9.29
CA LYS A 193 -4.93 -2.98 -8.40
C LYS A 193 -3.86 -3.83 -9.08
N ALA A 194 -4.27 -4.86 -9.84
CA ALA A 194 -3.34 -5.69 -10.62
C ALA A 194 -2.62 -4.87 -11.70
N ALA A 195 -3.36 -4.05 -12.46
CA ALA A 195 -2.79 -3.17 -13.47
C ALA A 195 -1.80 -2.15 -12.87
N GLN A 196 -2.14 -1.54 -11.73
CA GLN A 196 -1.23 -0.64 -11.01
C GLN A 196 0.05 -1.33 -10.55
N ARG A 197 -0.04 -2.59 -10.08
CA ARG A 197 1.15 -3.37 -9.71
C ARG A 197 2.04 -3.65 -10.92
N ILE A 198 1.45 -4.00 -12.07
CA ILE A 198 2.19 -4.21 -13.32
C ILE A 198 2.92 -2.92 -13.72
N ILE A 199 2.21 -1.78 -13.74
CA ILE A 199 2.80 -0.47 -14.08
C ILE A 199 3.97 -0.12 -13.13
N ARG A 200 3.85 -0.41 -11.83
CA ARG A 200 4.96 -0.18 -10.87
C ARG A 200 6.16 -1.08 -11.16
N LEU A 201 5.93 -2.35 -11.52
CA LEU A 201 7.00 -3.26 -11.91
C LEU A 201 7.69 -2.81 -13.20
N ASP A 202 6.93 -2.35 -14.18
CA ASP A 202 7.47 -1.80 -15.43
C ASP A 202 8.34 -0.56 -15.16
N SER A 203 7.87 0.36 -14.30
CA SER A 203 8.65 1.53 -13.89
C SER A 203 9.97 1.13 -13.24
N PHE A 204 9.95 0.16 -12.32
CA PHE A 204 11.17 -0.34 -11.67
C PHE A 204 12.14 -0.98 -12.66
N LEU A 205 11.64 -1.74 -13.64
CA LEU A 205 12.45 -2.36 -14.68
C LEU A 205 13.09 -1.31 -15.60
N VAL A 206 12.34 -0.27 -15.96
CA VAL A 206 12.86 0.88 -16.74
C VAL A 206 13.96 1.60 -15.95
N GLU A 207 13.74 1.92 -14.68
CA GLU A 207 14.77 2.58 -13.85
C GLU A 207 16.05 1.74 -13.74
N SER A 208 15.92 0.43 -13.53
CA SER A 208 17.05 -0.50 -13.45
C SER A 208 17.84 -0.57 -14.76
N THR A 209 17.14 -0.65 -15.90
CA THR A 209 17.79 -0.69 -17.22
C THR A 209 18.46 0.63 -17.57
N VAL A 210 17.82 1.78 -17.30
CA VAL A 210 18.42 3.11 -17.47
C VAL A 210 19.67 3.25 -16.61
N SER A 211 19.62 2.89 -15.32
CA SER A 211 20.79 2.98 -14.43
C SER A 211 21.95 2.11 -14.89
N LYS A 212 21.67 0.92 -15.45
CA LYS A 212 22.71 0.08 -16.04
C LYS A 212 23.33 0.73 -17.28
N LEU A 213 22.51 1.24 -18.19
CA LEU A 213 22.97 1.93 -19.40
C LEU A 213 23.79 3.18 -19.07
N GLU A 214 23.38 3.96 -18.06
CA GLU A 214 24.14 5.12 -17.59
C GLU A 214 25.51 4.72 -17.03
N LYS A 215 25.59 3.63 -16.25
CA LYS A 215 26.87 3.12 -15.75
C LYS A 215 27.78 2.66 -16.88
N ASP A 216 27.24 1.92 -17.83
CA ASP A 216 28.02 1.40 -18.96
C ASP A 216 28.48 2.56 -19.87
N ALA A 217 27.62 3.56 -20.12
CA ALA A 217 27.98 4.77 -20.86
C ALA A 217 29.06 5.59 -20.16
N ASN A 218 28.99 5.72 -18.83
CA ASN A 218 30.01 6.42 -18.05
C ASN A 218 31.37 5.70 -18.12
N LYS A 219 31.38 4.35 -17.99
CA LYS A 219 32.62 3.57 -18.14
C LYS A 219 33.24 3.74 -19.52
N ALA A 220 32.43 3.61 -20.58
CA ALA A 220 32.91 3.78 -21.95
C ALA A 220 33.48 5.20 -22.19
N ARG A 221 32.84 6.22 -21.60
CA ARG A 221 33.35 7.60 -21.65
C ARG A 221 34.70 7.74 -20.94
N ASP A 222 34.85 7.13 -19.77
CA ASP A 222 36.07 7.21 -18.99
C ASP A 222 37.22 6.45 -19.67
N GLU A 223 36.94 5.29 -20.29
CA GLU A 223 37.88 4.55 -21.13
C GLU A 223 38.36 5.36 -22.34
N LEU A 224 37.43 5.95 -23.10
CA LEU A 224 37.77 6.81 -24.24
C LEU A 224 38.60 8.02 -23.83
N LYS A 225 38.30 8.62 -22.67
CA LYS A 225 39.08 9.73 -22.13
C LYS A 225 40.51 9.30 -21.81
N TRP A 226 40.68 8.14 -21.18
CA TRP A 226 41.99 7.59 -20.89
C TRP A 226 42.81 7.30 -22.15
N GLU A 227 42.20 6.69 -23.17
CA GLU A 227 42.84 6.45 -24.47
C GLU A 227 43.27 7.76 -25.14
N LEU A 228 42.43 8.79 -25.08
CA LEU A 228 42.74 10.10 -25.66
C LEU A 228 43.94 10.75 -24.95
N GLU A 229 44.01 10.69 -23.63
CA GLU A 229 45.14 11.18 -22.84
C GLU A 229 46.44 10.42 -23.18
N GLN A 230 46.36 9.10 -23.34
CA GLN A 230 47.50 8.28 -23.75
C GLN A 230 47.99 8.65 -25.16
N LEU A 231 47.08 8.81 -26.13
CA LEU A 231 47.40 9.23 -27.49
C LEU A 231 48.00 10.63 -27.53
N GLN A 232 47.52 11.56 -26.70
CA GLN A 232 48.10 12.90 -26.57
C GLN A 232 49.55 12.83 -26.07
N HIS A 233 49.83 11.99 -25.07
CA HIS A 233 51.17 11.80 -24.54
C HIS A 233 52.11 11.20 -25.59
N GLN A 234 51.66 10.16 -26.31
CA GLN A 234 52.42 9.56 -27.41
C GLN A 234 52.70 10.57 -28.53
N ASN A 235 51.71 11.37 -28.94
CA ASN A 235 51.89 12.42 -29.95
C ASN A 235 52.90 13.47 -29.50
N ALA A 236 52.87 13.88 -28.23
CA ALA A 236 53.82 14.84 -27.68
C ALA A 236 55.25 14.28 -27.71
N GLN A 237 55.42 12.99 -27.39
CA GLN A 237 56.71 12.31 -27.46
C GLN A 237 57.22 12.21 -28.90
N LEU A 238 56.39 11.73 -29.84
CA LEU A 238 56.74 11.66 -31.27
C LEU A 238 57.16 13.02 -31.84
N ARG A 239 56.51 14.11 -31.41
CA ARG A 239 56.90 15.48 -31.80
C ARG A 239 58.29 15.86 -31.29
N LYS A 240 58.65 15.46 -30.07
CA LYS A 240 60.01 15.69 -29.52
C LYS A 240 61.04 14.88 -30.31
N ASP A 241 60.79 13.59 -30.51
CA ASP A 241 61.71 12.70 -31.22
C ASP A 241 61.92 13.16 -32.67
N ASN A 242 60.87 13.61 -33.35
CA ASN A 242 60.96 14.17 -34.71
C ASN A 242 61.81 15.45 -34.76
N ARG A 243 61.68 16.35 -33.76
CA ARG A 243 62.55 17.53 -33.65
C ARG A 243 64.01 17.15 -33.44
N GLN A 244 64.27 16.16 -32.58
CA GLN A 244 65.63 15.68 -32.30
C GLN A 244 66.26 15.06 -33.56
N LEU A 245 65.53 14.17 -34.25
CA LEU A 245 65.99 13.56 -35.50
C LEU A 245 66.32 14.59 -36.58
N LYS A 246 65.53 15.67 -36.70
CA LYS A 246 65.83 16.77 -37.62
C LYS A 246 67.14 17.48 -37.28
N LEU A 247 67.41 17.71 -35.99
CA LEU A 247 68.67 18.32 -35.54
C LEU A 247 69.86 17.40 -35.84
N ASP A 248 69.73 16.11 -35.54
CA ASP A 248 70.77 15.12 -35.78
C ASP A 248 71.04 14.94 -37.29
N HIS A 249 69.99 14.97 -38.12
CA HIS A 249 70.09 14.96 -39.57
C HIS A 249 70.89 16.15 -40.10
N MET A 250 70.54 17.38 -39.73
CA MET A 250 71.28 18.59 -40.13
C MET A 250 72.75 18.55 -39.69
N ARG A 251 73.01 18.01 -38.49
CA ARG A 251 74.38 17.85 -37.98
C ARG A 251 75.18 16.84 -38.80
N LEU A 252 74.55 15.74 -39.21
CA LEU A 252 75.21 14.75 -40.07
C LEU A 252 75.44 15.30 -41.48
N GLU A 253 74.47 16.00 -42.06
CA GLU A 253 74.62 16.67 -43.36
C GLU A 253 75.82 17.63 -43.36
N SER A 254 75.92 18.53 -42.38
CA SER A 254 77.07 19.46 -42.29
C SER A 254 78.42 18.74 -42.16
N ARG A 255 78.48 17.60 -41.45
CA ARG A 255 79.70 16.77 -41.38
C ARG A 255 80.03 16.12 -42.72
N VAL A 256 79.01 15.66 -43.45
CA VAL A 256 79.17 15.09 -44.79
C VAL A 256 79.71 16.17 -45.74
N GLU A 257 79.14 17.37 -45.75
CA GLU A 257 79.62 18.49 -46.56
C GLU A 257 81.10 18.82 -46.28
N VAL A 258 81.50 18.89 -45.01
CA VAL A 258 82.90 19.12 -44.64
C VAL A 258 83.82 18.00 -45.14
N LEU A 259 83.38 16.74 -45.03
CA LEU A 259 84.15 15.60 -45.55
C LEU A 259 84.26 15.67 -47.07
N GLU A 260 83.17 15.96 -47.78
CA GLU A 260 83.18 16.15 -49.23
C GLU A 260 84.13 17.27 -49.65
N GLN A 261 84.15 18.40 -48.94
CA GLN A 261 85.07 19.50 -49.18
C GLN A 261 86.54 19.05 -49.02
N LYS A 262 86.83 18.28 -47.95
CA LYS A 262 88.16 17.72 -47.71
C LYS A 262 88.57 16.72 -48.78
N PHE A 263 87.67 15.83 -49.20
CA PHE A 263 87.90 14.89 -50.30
C PHE A 263 88.15 15.62 -51.62
N LYS A 264 87.35 16.64 -51.95
CA LYS A 264 87.58 17.50 -53.13
C LYS A 264 88.95 18.18 -53.08
N THR A 265 89.38 18.64 -51.91
CA THR A 265 90.70 19.27 -51.72
C THR A 265 91.84 18.27 -51.89
N LEU A 266 91.73 17.08 -51.28
CA LEU A 266 92.70 15.99 -51.46
C LEU A 266 92.79 15.54 -52.92
N ALA A 267 91.66 15.39 -53.60
CA ALA A 267 91.63 15.03 -55.02
C ALA A 267 92.36 16.05 -55.90
N ARG A 268 92.29 17.35 -55.60
CA ARG A 268 93.06 18.40 -56.29
C ARG A 268 94.55 18.39 -55.97
N LEU A 269 94.94 17.92 -54.79
CA LEU A 269 96.36 17.82 -54.39
C LEU A 269 97.04 16.56 -54.96
N LEU A 270 96.24 15.57 -55.36
CA LEU A 270 96.69 14.32 -55.97
C LEU A 270 96.62 14.33 -57.51
N SER A 271 96.13 15.42 -58.12
CA SER A 271 96.09 15.68 -59.57
C SER A 271 97.20 16.62 -59.99
#